data_AF-A0A7J5EHS1-F1
#
_entry.id   AF-A0A7J5EHS1-F1
#
_cell.length_a   1.000
_cell.length_b   1.000
_cell.length_c   1.000
_cell.angle_alpha   90.00
_cell.angle_beta   90.00
_cell.angle_gamma   90.00
#
_symmetry.space_group_name_H-M   'P 1'
#
loop_
_entity.id
_entity.type
_entity.pdbx_description
1 polymer ?
#
loop_
_entity_poly.entity_id
_entity_poly.type
_entity_poly.pdbx_seq_one_letter_code
_entity_poly.pdbx_strand_id
1 'polypeptide(L)'
;MLHLRAFVCFAILAFGAAGCGDKDSHGAPAQASAAPAPAPASGSAQAKKQLSSDEDYDKEEYIPAEFKSGADRWRDTGIYVDGKFVGLLAWAELPMSVKPVWVKVKASAPKRYGTNDTGWRWAKERRYRFRDLVEGVGVDLAKVKEIHVYGPKFANTIVATGKDLRSKKGEDFLFRFGGSVSGKAIPEVPENFGNGKSPDKIASVIIYVEKTPPVLERNVGLVLDGELQEGVPYFGTPLRGGVRVYMDDRLVAYIKRQDLPPAQRTSAAGEDQWSLFDYLRSRGVNLDTVVEGWLVRQEKWHEKLGRADLESIWFEASPQAKGHIELGEKKLKAQAIILRSRPVAMGEVPAPDPEEL
;
A
#
# COMPACT_ATOMS: atom_id res chain seq x y z
N MET A 1 31.55 -15.09 -64.47
CA MET A 1 30.47 -14.40 -63.74
C MET A 1 31.12 -13.22 -63.02
N LEU A 2 30.81 -12.03 -63.50
CA LEU A 2 31.52 -10.76 -63.32
C LEU A 2 30.78 -9.85 -62.33
N HIS A 3 31.54 -9.04 -61.58
CA HIS A 3 31.26 -7.65 -61.13
C HIS A 3 30.12 -7.41 -60.11
N LEU A 4 30.08 -6.37 -59.27
CA LEU A 4 30.83 -5.11 -59.16
C LEU A 4 30.64 -4.50 -57.75
N ARG A 5 31.51 -3.53 -57.43
CA ARG A 5 31.59 -2.63 -56.27
C ARG A 5 30.45 -1.59 -56.18
N ALA A 6 30.20 -1.08 -54.97
CA ALA A 6 29.91 0.34 -54.64
C ALA A 6 30.04 0.48 -53.11
N PHE A 7 31.02 1.15 -52.48
CA PHE A 7 31.46 2.55 -52.53
C PHE A 7 30.32 3.55 -52.28
N VAL A 8 30.20 4.04 -51.04
CA VAL A 8 29.58 5.34 -50.74
C VAL A 8 30.50 6.11 -49.81
N CYS A 9 30.83 7.32 -50.27
CA CYS A 9 31.83 8.24 -49.75
C CYS A 9 31.37 9.02 -48.52
N PHE A 10 32.38 9.40 -47.74
CA PHE A 10 32.44 10.52 -46.80
C PHE A 10 31.89 11.83 -47.39
N ALA A 11 31.15 12.58 -46.56
CA ALA A 11 31.09 14.04 -46.64
C ALA A 11 31.20 14.62 -45.22
N ILE A 12 32.40 15.10 -44.90
CA ILE A 12 32.69 16.02 -43.80
C ILE A 12 32.30 17.42 -44.27
N LEU A 13 31.52 18.14 -43.47
CA LEU A 13 31.46 19.59 -43.52
C LEU A 13 31.70 20.13 -42.12
N ALA A 14 32.85 20.77 -41.96
CA ALA A 14 33.25 21.54 -40.80
C ALA A 14 33.14 23.03 -41.14
N PHE A 15 32.47 23.78 -40.27
CA PHE A 15 32.65 25.21 -39.98
C PHE A 15 32.16 25.34 -38.52
N GLY A 16 32.87 25.89 -37.53
CA GLY A 16 34.07 26.71 -37.53
C GLY A 16 33.81 28.03 -36.83
N ALA A 17 33.93 28.04 -35.49
CA ALA A 17 34.19 29.17 -34.56
C ALA A 17 33.23 30.39 -34.62
N ALA A 18 33.11 31.31 -33.65
CA ALA A 18 33.79 31.65 -32.41
C ALA A 18 32.81 32.52 -31.57
N GLY A 19 33.03 32.67 -30.27
CA GLY A 19 32.35 33.73 -29.50
C GLY A 19 32.31 33.54 -28.00
N CYS A 20 33.46 33.73 -27.36
CA CYS A 20 33.65 33.82 -25.91
C CYS A 20 32.78 34.91 -25.26
N GLY A 21 32.52 34.74 -23.96
CA GLY A 21 31.91 35.79 -23.13
C GLY A 21 31.91 35.43 -21.65
N ASP A 22 33.10 35.19 -21.11
CA ASP A 22 33.40 35.01 -19.69
C ASP A 22 33.13 36.30 -18.89
N LYS A 23 32.67 36.17 -17.65
CA LYS A 23 32.90 37.17 -16.59
C LYS A 23 32.61 36.56 -15.22
N ASP A 24 33.67 35.98 -14.67
CA ASP A 24 33.95 36.00 -13.24
C ASP A 24 33.79 37.41 -12.65
N SER A 25 33.23 37.48 -11.44
CA SER A 25 33.60 38.53 -10.50
C SER A 25 33.73 37.93 -9.10
N HIS A 26 34.99 37.88 -8.69
CA HIS A 26 35.53 37.64 -7.36
C HIS A 26 34.82 38.37 -6.22
N GLY A 27 34.99 37.83 -5.01
CA GLY A 27 35.25 38.68 -3.85
C GLY A 27 34.73 38.15 -2.53
N ALA A 28 35.50 37.31 -1.84
CA ALA A 28 35.47 37.30 -0.39
C ALA A 28 36.31 38.48 0.14
N PRO A 29 35.91 39.05 1.29
CA PRO A 29 36.91 39.30 2.32
C PRO A 29 36.46 38.80 3.71
N ALA A 30 37.46 38.56 4.54
CA ALA A 30 37.36 38.00 5.88
C ALA A 30 37.02 39.03 6.98
N GLN A 31 36.34 38.52 8.00
CA GLN A 31 36.36 38.84 9.45
C GLN A 31 36.20 40.30 9.95
N ALA A 32 35.14 40.51 10.73
CA ALA A 32 35.21 41.26 11.98
C ALA A 32 34.24 40.66 13.02
N SER A 33 34.72 40.59 14.26
CA SER A 33 34.11 40.03 15.45
C SER A 33 32.94 40.88 15.97
N ALA A 34 31.84 40.26 16.38
CA ALA A 34 30.83 40.87 17.26
C ALA A 34 30.17 39.82 18.18
N ALA A 35 29.98 40.22 19.43
CA ALA A 35 29.60 39.46 20.63
C ALA A 35 28.21 38.77 20.57
N PRO A 36 27.91 37.81 21.48
CA PRO A 36 26.75 36.93 21.36
C PRO A 36 25.46 37.62 21.84
N ALA A 37 24.40 37.51 21.03
CA ALA A 37 23.05 37.93 21.37
C ALA A 37 22.13 36.69 21.59
N PRO A 38 21.08 36.81 22.41
CA PRO A 38 20.65 35.80 23.37
C PRO A 38 19.76 34.70 22.77
N ALA A 39 19.76 33.54 23.44
CA ALA A 39 18.90 32.42 23.17
C ALA A 39 17.40 32.82 23.22
N PRO A 40 16.58 32.49 22.21
CA PRO A 40 15.14 32.60 22.34
C PRO A 40 14.64 31.51 23.28
N ALA A 41 13.96 31.98 24.32
CA ALA A 41 13.35 31.20 25.37
C ALA A 41 12.38 30.14 24.82
N SER A 42 12.47 28.97 25.44
CA SER A 42 11.53 27.86 25.39
C SER A 42 10.11 28.33 25.74
N GLY A 43 9.32 28.61 24.71
CA GLY A 43 7.86 28.69 24.78
C GLY A 43 7.26 27.31 24.55
N SER A 44 6.68 26.74 25.60
CA SER A 44 5.92 25.49 25.57
C SER A 44 4.68 25.63 24.68
N ALA A 45 4.79 25.27 23.41
CA ALA A 45 3.64 25.00 22.56
C ALA A 45 3.07 23.63 22.96
N GLN A 46 2.01 23.65 23.77
CA GLN A 46 1.15 22.49 23.98
C GLN A 46 0.55 22.10 22.63
N ALA A 47 1.12 21.06 22.00
CA ALA A 47 0.48 20.37 20.88
C ALA A 47 -0.76 19.65 21.44
N LYS A 48 -1.90 20.35 21.44
CA LYS A 48 -3.21 19.70 21.53
C LYS A 48 -3.28 18.76 20.33
N LYS A 49 -3.28 17.44 20.59
CA LYS A 49 -3.64 16.41 19.62
C LYS A 49 -5.11 16.63 19.28
N GLN A 50 -5.36 17.46 18.29
CA GLN A 50 -6.67 17.67 17.71
C GLN A 50 -7.00 16.38 16.96
N LEU A 51 -7.87 15.55 17.55
CA LEU A 51 -8.61 14.56 16.78
C LEU A 51 -9.32 15.36 15.69
N SER A 52 -8.94 15.13 14.43
CA SER A 52 -9.59 15.76 13.29
C SER A 52 -11.08 15.40 13.31
N SER A 53 -11.92 16.42 13.43
CA SER A 53 -13.36 16.32 13.17
C SER A 53 -13.60 15.95 11.70
N ASP A 54 -14.73 15.30 11.43
CA ASP A 54 -15.16 14.80 10.11
C ASP A 54 -15.15 15.84 8.97
N GLU A 55 -15.02 17.14 9.28
CA GLU A 55 -15.07 18.25 8.33
C GLU A 55 -13.73 18.65 7.70
N ASP A 56 -12.57 18.15 8.17
CA ASP A 56 -11.27 18.54 7.61
C ASP A 56 -10.81 17.65 6.42
N TYR A 57 -11.62 16.67 6.00
CA TYR A 57 -11.28 15.73 4.92
C TYR A 57 -11.28 16.35 3.52
N ASP A 58 -11.87 17.54 3.34
CA ASP A 58 -11.87 18.25 2.06
C ASP A 58 -10.57 19.03 1.78
N LYS A 59 -9.62 19.09 2.73
CA LYS A 59 -8.40 19.91 2.60
C LYS A 59 -7.11 19.16 2.28
N GLU A 60 -7.10 17.83 2.32
CA GLU A 60 -5.98 17.05 1.77
C GLU A 60 -6.31 16.56 0.37
N GLU A 61 -5.94 17.38 -0.63
CA GLU A 61 -6.14 17.06 -2.04
C GLU A 61 -5.42 15.75 -2.41
N TYR A 62 -6.21 14.69 -2.55
CA TYR A 62 -5.75 13.43 -3.14
C TYR A 62 -5.35 13.68 -4.60
N ILE A 63 -4.03 13.70 -4.85
CA ILE A 63 -3.45 13.75 -6.20
C ILE A 63 -3.35 12.32 -6.74
N PRO A 64 -4.02 11.99 -7.87
CA PRO A 64 -3.88 10.71 -8.54
C PRO A 64 -2.43 10.45 -8.96
N ALA A 65 -1.92 9.22 -8.74
CA ALA A 65 -0.53 8.84 -9.01
C ALA A 65 -0.15 8.84 -10.51
N GLU A 66 -1.09 9.13 -11.38
CA GLU A 66 -0.89 9.44 -12.81
C GLU A 66 0.01 10.68 -12.98
N PHE A 67 0.05 11.54 -11.95
CA PHE A 67 0.84 12.77 -11.90
C PHE A 67 2.05 12.69 -10.95
N LYS A 68 2.40 11.50 -10.43
CA LYS A 68 3.53 11.33 -9.51
C LYS A 68 4.56 10.33 -10.06
N SER A 69 5.74 10.82 -10.43
CA SER A 69 6.91 10.02 -10.81
C SER A 69 7.68 9.54 -9.56
N GLY A 70 8.46 8.46 -9.69
CA GLY A 70 9.33 7.96 -8.60
C GLY A 70 8.65 7.04 -7.58
N ALA A 71 9.13 7.06 -6.33
CA ALA A 71 8.71 6.17 -5.24
C ALA A 71 7.21 6.21 -4.90
N ASP A 72 6.50 7.24 -5.39
CA ASP A 72 5.04 7.40 -5.29
C ASP A 72 4.22 6.41 -6.15
N ARG A 73 4.88 5.66 -7.05
CA ARG A 73 4.25 4.59 -7.84
C ARG A 73 3.67 3.43 -7.01
N TRP A 74 4.03 3.36 -5.72
CA TRP A 74 3.64 2.33 -4.76
C TRP A 74 2.85 2.89 -3.56
N ARG A 75 2.02 3.92 -3.76
CA ARG A 75 1.28 4.54 -2.66
C ARG A 75 0.38 3.56 -1.90
N ASP A 76 -0.13 2.53 -2.56
CA ASP A 76 -0.88 1.44 -1.92
C ASP A 76 0.01 0.19 -1.87
N THR A 77 0.08 -0.49 -0.72
CA THR A 77 0.97 -1.65 -0.55
C THR A 77 0.28 -2.90 -1.06
N GLY A 78 0.53 -3.29 -2.31
CA GLY A 78 -0.16 -4.43 -2.91
C GLY A 78 0.39 -5.78 -2.48
N ILE A 79 -0.51 -6.78 -2.42
CA ILE A 79 -0.20 -8.19 -2.21
C ILE A 79 -0.44 -8.93 -3.53
N TYR A 80 0.54 -9.71 -3.96
CA TYR A 80 0.52 -10.42 -5.23
C TYR A 80 0.86 -11.89 -5.03
N VAL A 81 0.18 -12.76 -5.76
CA VAL A 81 0.48 -14.20 -5.84
C VAL A 81 0.78 -14.53 -7.30
N ASP A 82 2.01 -14.95 -7.59
CA ASP A 82 2.49 -15.22 -8.95
C ASP A 82 2.20 -14.06 -9.93
N GLY A 83 2.35 -12.82 -9.46
CA GLY A 83 2.07 -11.60 -10.22
C GLY A 83 0.60 -11.20 -10.31
N LYS A 84 -0.33 -12.03 -9.83
CA LYS A 84 -1.75 -11.66 -9.73
C LYS A 84 -1.99 -10.85 -8.46
N PHE A 85 -2.59 -9.67 -8.58
CA PHE A 85 -2.98 -8.85 -7.43
C PHE A 85 -4.13 -9.54 -6.66
N VAL A 86 -3.97 -9.72 -5.35
CA VAL A 86 -4.94 -10.43 -4.48
C VAL A 86 -5.48 -9.58 -3.33
N GLY A 87 -4.99 -8.36 -3.15
CA GLY A 87 -5.47 -7.45 -2.12
C GLY A 87 -4.43 -6.43 -1.69
N LEU A 88 -4.82 -5.50 -0.84
CA LEU A 88 -3.91 -4.53 -0.23
C LEU A 88 -3.46 -5.00 1.15
N LEU A 89 -2.20 -4.71 1.48
CA LEU A 89 -1.70 -4.71 2.84
C LEU A 89 -2.13 -3.39 3.51
N ALA A 90 -3.42 -3.30 3.80
CA ALA A 90 -4.07 -2.21 4.53
C ALA A 90 -4.81 -2.81 5.73
N TRP A 91 -4.84 -2.11 6.86
CA TRP A 91 -5.28 -2.70 8.13
C TRP A 91 -6.74 -3.17 8.08
N ALA A 92 -7.65 -2.36 7.54
CA ALA A 92 -9.05 -2.71 7.40
C ALA A 92 -9.34 -3.74 6.31
N GLU A 93 -8.37 -4.02 5.43
CA GLU A 93 -8.51 -5.01 4.35
C GLU A 93 -7.75 -6.31 4.67
N LEU A 94 -7.18 -6.44 5.87
CA LEU A 94 -6.55 -7.69 6.31
C LEU A 94 -7.60 -8.82 6.42
N PRO A 95 -7.26 -10.05 5.99
CA PRO A 95 -8.11 -11.21 6.24
C PRO A 95 -8.39 -11.39 7.73
N MET A 96 -9.64 -11.72 8.08
CA MET A 96 -10.04 -11.92 9.49
C MET A 96 -9.29 -13.05 10.20
N SER A 97 -8.72 -13.98 9.45
CA SER A 97 -7.84 -15.03 9.98
C SER A 97 -6.48 -14.48 10.47
N VAL A 98 -6.05 -13.32 9.99
CA VAL A 98 -4.79 -12.67 10.39
C VAL A 98 -4.98 -12.02 11.75
N LYS A 99 -4.72 -12.77 12.81
CA LYS A 99 -4.87 -12.28 14.18
C LYS A 99 -3.68 -11.44 14.62
N PRO A 100 -3.90 -10.38 15.42
CA PRO A 100 -2.82 -9.61 15.97
C PRO A 100 -1.99 -10.43 16.95
N VAL A 101 -0.68 -10.22 16.91
CA VAL A 101 0.30 -10.61 17.92
C VAL A 101 0.62 -9.37 18.74
N TRP A 102 0.36 -9.44 20.04
CA TRP A 102 0.65 -8.34 20.96
C TRP A 102 2.08 -8.43 21.47
N VAL A 103 2.92 -7.48 21.06
CA VAL A 103 4.32 -7.40 21.46
C VAL A 103 4.49 -6.30 22.50
N LYS A 104 5.16 -6.61 23.60
CA LYS A 104 5.43 -5.65 24.66
C LYS A 104 6.61 -4.76 24.25
N VAL A 105 6.37 -3.46 24.11
CA VAL A 105 7.37 -2.48 23.67
C VAL A 105 7.56 -1.36 24.69
N LYS A 106 8.73 -0.71 24.66
CA LYS A 106 8.98 0.51 25.44
C LYS A 106 8.47 1.71 24.65
N ALA A 107 7.47 2.39 25.20
CA ALA A 107 6.90 3.61 24.67
C ALA A 107 7.50 4.83 25.37
N SER A 108 7.77 5.91 24.62
CA SER A 108 8.11 7.18 25.24
C SER A 108 6.96 7.67 26.14
N ALA A 109 7.29 8.14 27.33
CA ALA A 109 6.33 8.67 28.29
C ALA A 109 6.77 10.06 28.76
N PRO A 110 5.84 11.00 28.97
CA PRO A 110 6.18 12.33 29.49
C PRO A 110 6.95 12.20 30.81
N LYS A 111 8.14 12.80 30.86
CA LYS A 111 8.92 12.89 32.09
C LYS A 111 8.44 14.12 32.86
N ARG A 112 7.97 13.94 34.09
CA ARG A 112 7.66 15.07 34.96
C ARG A 112 8.96 15.66 35.50
N TYR A 113 9.07 16.99 35.47
CA TYR A 113 10.25 17.66 35.99
C TYR A 113 10.35 17.42 37.50
N GLY A 114 11.54 17.05 37.98
CA GLY A 114 11.80 16.76 39.40
C GLY A 114 11.40 15.36 39.88
N THR A 115 10.93 14.46 39.01
CA THR A 115 10.66 13.05 39.36
C THR A 115 11.71 12.09 38.80
N ASN A 116 11.82 10.91 39.40
CA ASN A 116 12.64 9.80 38.90
C ASN A 116 11.92 8.97 37.82
N ASP A 117 10.96 9.56 37.12
CA ASP A 117 10.23 8.85 36.06
C ASP A 117 11.21 8.46 34.94
N THR A 118 11.11 7.20 34.51
CA THR A 118 12.00 6.59 33.52
C THR A 118 11.92 7.22 32.13
N GLY A 119 10.93 8.08 31.89
CA GLY A 119 10.66 8.68 30.57
C GLY A 119 10.13 7.67 29.54
N TRP A 120 9.81 6.46 29.99
CA TRP A 120 9.21 5.42 29.18
C TRP A 120 8.24 4.56 29.99
N ARG A 121 7.23 4.01 29.32
CA ARG A 121 6.30 3.03 29.88
C ARG A 121 6.30 1.77 29.02
N TRP A 122 5.89 0.65 29.58
CA TRP A 122 5.55 -0.51 28.76
C TRP A 122 4.21 -0.26 28.07
N ALA A 123 4.15 -0.56 26.78
CA ALA A 123 2.92 -0.55 25.99
C ALA A 123 2.82 -1.87 25.20
N LYS A 124 1.63 -2.15 24.69
CA LYS A 124 1.40 -3.22 23.72
C LYS A 124 1.44 -2.61 22.33
N GLU A 125 2.24 -3.19 21.46
CA GLU A 125 2.25 -2.89 20.03
C GLU A 125 1.63 -4.06 19.28
N ARG A 126 0.73 -3.73 18.38
CA ARG A 126 0.06 -4.70 17.53
C ARG A 126 0.93 -5.03 16.33
N ARG A 127 1.15 -6.32 16.11
CA ARG A 127 1.87 -6.84 14.94
C ARG A 127 1.09 -7.99 14.33
N TYR A 128 1.45 -8.38 13.11
CA TYR A 128 0.80 -9.46 12.37
C TYR A 128 1.87 -10.33 11.74
N ARG A 129 1.62 -11.65 11.66
CA ARG A 129 2.57 -12.56 11.02
C ARG A 129 2.40 -12.53 9.52
N PHE A 130 3.51 -12.55 8.79
CA PHE A 130 3.46 -12.75 7.34
C PHE A 130 2.91 -14.12 6.94
N ARG A 131 3.18 -15.18 7.72
CA ARG A 131 2.62 -16.50 7.44
C ARG A 131 1.08 -16.52 7.53
N ASP A 132 0.52 -15.86 8.55
CA ASP A 132 -0.93 -15.77 8.72
C ASP A 132 -1.54 -14.96 7.57
N LEU A 133 -0.84 -13.91 7.09
CA LEU A 133 -1.24 -13.15 5.91
C LEU A 133 -1.28 -14.01 4.65
N VAL A 134 -0.23 -14.81 4.41
CA VAL A 134 -0.14 -15.72 3.24
C VAL A 134 -1.30 -16.72 3.25
N GLU A 135 -1.57 -17.35 4.38
CA GLU A 135 -2.71 -18.28 4.52
C GLU A 135 -4.06 -17.55 4.41
N GLY A 136 -4.16 -16.35 4.98
CA GLY A 136 -5.36 -15.52 4.95
C GLY A 136 -5.77 -15.08 3.55
N VAL A 137 -4.81 -14.81 2.66
CA VAL A 137 -5.12 -14.53 1.24
C VAL A 137 -5.40 -15.81 0.43
N GLY A 138 -5.42 -16.97 1.08
CA GLY A 138 -5.79 -18.25 0.49
C GLY A 138 -4.63 -19.03 -0.12
N VAL A 139 -3.38 -18.69 0.20
CA VAL A 139 -2.20 -19.43 -0.27
C VAL A 139 -1.78 -20.47 0.76
N ASP A 140 -1.69 -21.72 0.33
CA ASP A 140 -1.14 -22.80 1.15
C ASP A 140 0.37 -22.57 1.37
N LEU A 141 0.74 -22.37 2.64
CA LEU A 141 2.11 -22.10 3.05
C LEU A 141 3.08 -23.21 2.64
N ALA A 142 2.62 -24.45 2.49
CA ALA A 142 3.45 -25.57 2.02
C ALA A 142 3.89 -25.43 0.56
N LYS A 143 3.08 -24.75 -0.26
CA LYS A 143 3.32 -24.57 -1.71
C LYS A 143 4.15 -23.32 -2.02
N VAL A 144 4.33 -22.42 -1.06
CA VAL A 144 5.14 -21.22 -1.26
C VAL A 144 6.58 -21.62 -1.55
N LYS A 145 7.08 -21.16 -2.70
CA LYS A 145 8.50 -21.24 -3.06
C LYS A 145 9.26 -20.14 -2.34
N GLU A 146 8.81 -18.90 -2.50
CA GLU A 146 9.48 -17.73 -1.96
C GLU A 146 8.48 -16.58 -1.75
N ILE A 147 8.73 -15.75 -0.74
CA ILE A 147 8.08 -14.46 -0.56
C ILE A 147 9.13 -13.36 -0.71
N HIS A 148 8.77 -12.33 -1.47
CA HIS A 148 9.50 -11.08 -1.50
C HIS A 148 8.69 -9.97 -0.84
N VAL A 149 9.26 -9.34 0.18
CA VAL A 149 8.67 -8.14 0.79
C VAL A 149 9.52 -6.95 0.36
N TYR A 150 8.99 -6.20 -0.60
CA TYR A 150 9.71 -5.10 -1.23
C TYR A 150 9.78 -3.91 -0.29
N GLY A 151 10.99 -3.38 -0.12
CA GLY A 151 11.19 -2.04 0.44
C GLY A 151 11.03 -0.95 -0.62
N PRO A 152 11.21 0.34 -0.25
CA PRO A 152 11.19 1.45 -1.22
C PRO A 152 12.25 1.33 -2.32
N LYS A 153 13.33 0.61 -2.05
CA LYS A 153 14.39 0.25 -3.01
C LYS A 153 14.44 -1.27 -3.14
N PHE A 154 14.52 -1.80 -4.37
CA PHE A 154 14.57 -3.25 -4.60
C PHE A 154 15.76 -3.93 -3.89
N ALA A 155 16.89 -3.24 -3.74
CA ALA A 155 18.05 -3.75 -3.00
C ALA A 155 17.79 -4.01 -1.49
N ASN A 156 16.71 -3.47 -0.95
CA ASN A 156 16.26 -3.67 0.44
C ASN A 156 15.13 -4.69 0.56
N THR A 157 14.82 -5.44 -0.52
CA THR A 157 13.81 -6.48 -0.51
C THR A 157 14.18 -7.60 0.45
N ILE A 158 13.26 -7.96 1.33
CA ILE A 158 13.35 -9.18 2.12
C ILE A 158 13.00 -10.33 1.20
N VAL A 159 13.87 -11.33 1.14
CA VAL A 159 13.65 -12.58 0.40
C VAL A 159 13.66 -13.71 1.40
N ALA A 160 12.58 -14.48 1.47
CA ALA A 160 12.46 -15.63 2.37
C ALA A 160 11.79 -16.80 1.64
N THR A 161 12.35 -18.00 1.77
CA THR A 161 11.79 -19.20 1.16
C THR A 161 10.54 -19.67 1.92
N GLY A 162 9.74 -20.54 1.30
CA GLY A 162 8.65 -21.20 2.03
C GLY A 162 9.13 -21.98 3.26
N LYS A 163 10.35 -22.53 3.21
CA LYS A 163 10.96 -23.21 4.37
C LYS A 163 11.26 -22.23 5.50
N ASP A 164 11.75 -21.03 5.19
CA ASP A 164 12.00 -19.98 6.19
C ASP A 164 10.70 -19.58 6.88
N LEU A 165 9.61 -19.37 6.11
CA LEU A 165 8.30 -19.01 6.64
C LEU A 165 7.70 -20.08 7.59
N ARG A 166 7.96 -21.36 7.32
CA ARG A 166 7.53 -22.48 8.16
C ARG A 166 8.47 -22.77 9.33
N SER A 167 9.58 -22.05 9.45
CA SER A 167 10.53 -22.23 10.54
C SER A 167 10.05 -21.53 11.82
N LYS A 168 10.68 -21.85 12.96
CA LYS A 168 10.44 -21.14 14.22
C LYS A 168 10.69 -19.63 14.10
N LYS A 169 11.68 -19.20 13.31
CA LYS A 169 11.93 -17.78 13.07
C LYS A 169 10.84 -17.15 12.21
N GLY A 170 10.20 -17.91 11.34
CA GLY A 170 9.06 -17.43 10.54
C GLY A 170 7.87 -16.99 11.40
N GLU A 171 7.72 -17.52 12.62
CA GLU A 171 6.72 -17.06 13.60
C GLU A 171 6.95 -15.61 14.06
N ASP A 172 8.23 -15.20 14.09
CA ASP A 172 8.67 -13.88 14.51
C ASP A 172 8.86 -12.93 13.32
N PHE A 173 8.59 -13.38 12.09
CA PHE A 173 8.58 -12.51 10.91
C PHE A 173 7.23 -11.79 10.83
N LEU A 174 7.24 -10.56 11.34
CA LEU A 174 6.03 -9.77 11.59
C LEU A 174 5.99 -8.51 10.75
N PHE A 175 4.82 -7.85 10.73
CA PHE A 175 4.67 -6.48 10.29
C PHE A 175 3.71 -5.72 11.19
N ARG A 176 3.80 -4.39 11.19
CA ARG A 176 2.89 -3.47 11.87
C ARG A 176 2.57 -2.28 10.97
N PHE A 177 1.56 -1.50 11.31
CA PHE A 177 1.26 -0.24 10.61
C PHE A 177 1.85 0.94 11.37
N GLY A 178 2.41 1.91 10.64
CA GLY A 178 3.07 3.07 11.27
C GLY A 178 2.13 3.96 12.08
N GLY A 179 0.86 4.06 11.70
CA GLY A 179 -0.17 4.88 12.34
C GLY A 179 -1.22 4.07 13.11
N SER A 180 -0.82 2.96 13.74
CA SER A 180 -1.68 1.96 14.42
C SER A 180 -2.67 1.22 13.49
N VAL A 181 -3.55 1.95 12.80
CA VAL A 181 -4.49 1.45 11.79
C VAL A 181 -4.27 2.04 10.40
N SER A 182 -3.36 3.01 10.27
CA SER A 182 -3.10 3.70 9.00
C SER A 182 -1.62 3.71 8.62
N GLY A 183 -1.36 4.16 7.40
CA GLY A 183 -0.02 4.32 6.85
C GLY A 183 0.60 3.03 6.33
N LYS A 184 1.86 3.14 5.89
CA LYS A 184 2.58 2.00 5.34
C LYS A 184 2.90 0.97 6.42
N ALA A 185 2.77 -0.30 6.04
CA ALA A 185 3.24 -1.39 6.87
C ALA A 185 4.77 -1.36 6.99
N ILE A 186 5.28 -1.76 8.14
CA ILE A 186 6.69 -1.78 8.53
C ILE A 186 7.02 -3.23 8.92
N PRO A 187 8.03 -3.86 8.31
CA PRO A 187 8.39 -5.22 8.64
C PRO A 187 9.24 -5.27 9.92
N GLU A 188 9.07 -6.31 10.70
CA GLU A 188 9.98 -6.73 11.76
C GLU A 188 10.61 -8.05 11.32
N VAL A 189 11.92 -8.03 11.06
CA VAL A 189 12.64 -9.18 10.54
C VAL A 189 13.51 -9.79 11.65
N PRO A 190 13.32 -11.07 11.98
CA PRO A 190 14.17 -11.76 12.94
C PRO A 190 15.62 -11.81 12.49
N GLU A 191 16.53 -11.87 13.44
CA GLU A 191 17.96 -11.99 13.13
C GLU A 191 18.25 -13.27 12.35
N ASN A 192 19.03 -13.14 11.27
CA ASN A 192 19.40 -14.24 10.38
C ASN A 192 18.16 -14.96 9.80
N PHE A 193 17.16 -14.20 9.35
CA PHE A 193 15.98 -14.69 8.63
C PHE A 193 16.05 -14.30 7.15
N GLY A 194 15.74 -15.25 6.26
CA GLY A 194 15.81 -15.05 4.81
C GLY A 194 17.18 -14.52 4.37
N ASN A 195 17.19 -13.46 3.59
CA ASN A 195 18.41 -12.77 3.14
C ASN A 195 18.94 -11.70 4.13
N GLY A 196 18.37 -11.59 5.33
CA GLY A 196 18.81 -10.65 6.37
C GLY A 196 18.54 -9.17 6.09
N LYS A 197 17.70 -8.84 5.10
CA LYS A 197 17.25 -7.45 4.86
C LYS A 197 16.12 -7.07 5.81
N SER A 198 16.02 -5.79 6.12
CA SER A 198 14.92 -5.21 6.89
C SER A 198 14.69 -3.76 6.45
N PRO A 199 13.84 -3.50 5.45
CA PRO A 199 13.53 -2.15 5.02
C PRO A 199 12.72 -1.41 6.09
N ASP A 200 12.71 -0.08 6.01
CA ASP A 200 11.96 0.80 6.91
C ASP A 200 10.44 0.73 6.68
N LYS A 201 10.00 0.42 5.45
CA LYS A 201 8.59 0.33 5.03
C LYS A 201 8.41 -0.75 3.97
N ILE A 202 7.19 -1.27 3.88
CA ILE A 202 6.78 -2.23 2.85
C ILE A 202 6.11 -1.50 1.69
N ALA A 203 6.68 -1.65 0.50
CA ALA A 203 6.13 -1.15 -0.76
C ALA A 203 5.18 -2.16 -1.41
N SER A 204 5.48 -3.47 -1.34
CA SER A 204 4.63 -4.55 -1.85
C SER A 204 5.03 -5.91 -1.24
N VAL A 205 4.12 -6.88 -1.28
CA VAL A 205 4.34 -8.27 -0.88
C VAL A 205 4.07 -9.16 -2.09
N ILE A 206 5.08 -9.90 -2.54
CA ILE A 206 4.99 -10.82 -3.69
C ILE A 206 5.20 -12.24 -3.20
N ILE A 207 4.27 -13.12 -3.50
CA ILE A 207 4.30 -14.54 -3.10
C ILE A 207 4.41 -15.37 -4.37
N TYR A 208 5.45 -16.18 -4.46
CA TYR A 208 5.66 -17.09 -5.58
C TYR A 208 5.30 -18.51 -5.17
N VAL A 209 4.39 -19.12 -5.93
CA VAL A 209 3.88 -20.48 -5.68
C VAL A 209 4.22 -21.34 -6.88
N GLU A 210 3.74 -20.98 -8.05
CA GLU A 210 3.96 -21.72 -9.29
C GLU A 210 5.10 -21.11 -10.11
N LYS A 211 5.21 -19.78 -10.16
CA LYS A 211 6.20 -19.09 -10.99
C LYS A 211 7.59 -19.11 -10.36
N THR A 212 8.61 -18.86 -11.20
CA THR A 212 10.00 -18.78 -10.76
C THR A 212 10.23 -17.46 -10.02
N PRO A 213 10.67 -17.45 -8.76
CA PRO A 213 11.02 -16.19 -8.10
C PRO A 213 12.22 -15.53 -8.79
N PRO A 214 12.21 -14.21 -9.03
CA PRO A 214 13.42 -13.48 -9.40
C PRO A 214 14.50 -13.60 -8.33
N VAL A 215 15.75 -13.55 -8.75
CA VAL A 215 16.91 -13.55 -7.85
C VAL A 215 17.24 -12.11 -7.47
N LEU A 216 17.41 -11.84 -6.19
CA LEU A 216 17.94 -10.56 -5.73
C LEU A 216 19.46 -10.52 -5.87
N GLU A 217 19.95 -9.79 -6.86
CA GLU A 217 21.38 -9.56 -7.07
C GLU A 217 21.86 -8.33 -6.30
N ARG A 218 22.95 -8.52 -5.54
CA ARG A 218 23.54 -7.48 -4.70
C ARG A 218 24.09 -6.36 -5.60
N ASN A 219 23.47 -5.18 -5.51
CA ASN A 219 23.76 -3.94 -6.26
C ASN A 219 23.10 -3.78 -7.63
N VAL A 220 22.38 -4.79 -8.13
CA VAL A 220 21.67 -4.69 -9.41
C VAL A 220 20.17 -4.52 -9.15
N GLY A 221 19.57 -5.44 -8.40
CA GLY A 221 18.14 -5.47 -8.16
C GLY A 221 17.58 -6.88 -8.31
N LEU A 222 16.32 -6.99 -8.68
CA LEU A 222 15.68 -8.27 -8.92
C LEU A 222 15.88 -8.66 -10.37
N VAL A 223 16.46 -9.83 -10.63
CA VAL A 223 16.73 -10.35 -11.97
C VAL A 223 15.89 -11.59 -12.19
N LEU A 224 15.18 -11.64 -13.31
CA LEU A 224 14.40 -12.78 -13.74
C LEU A 224 14.77 -13.08 -15.20
N ASP A 225 15.12 -14.33 -15.48
CA ASP A 225 15.52 -14.79 -16.82
C ASP A 225 16.63 -13.94 -17.47
N GLY A 226 17.55 -13.40 -16.64
CA GLY A 226 18.65 -12.54 -17.07
C GLY A 226 18.30 -11.06 -17.25
N GLU A 227 17.03 -10.68 -17.04
CA GLU A 227 16.57 -9.30 -17.19
C GLU A 227 16.28 -8.64 -15.83
N LEU A 228 16.73 -7.39 -15.70
CA LEU A 228 16.45 -6.56 -14.54
C LEU A 228 14.95 -6.20 -14.49
N GLN A 229 14.34 -6.48 -13.35
CA GLN A 229 12.93 -6.21 -13.11
C GLN A 229 12.75 -4.78 -12.57
N GLU A 230 11.95 -3.98 -13.28
CA GLU A 230 11.66 -2.60 -12.90
C GLU A 230 10.36 -2.45 -12.07
N GLY A 231 9.54 -3.50 -11.99
CA GLY A 231 8.22 -3.50 -11.36
C GLY A 231 7.93 -4.78 -10.56
N VAL A 232 6.64 -5.11 -10.38
CA VAL A 232 6.26 -6.43 -9.85
C VAL A 232 6.47 -7.47 -10.98
N PRO A 233 7.30 -8.49 -10.78
CA PRO A 233 7.52 -9.54 -11.77
C PRO A 233 6.21 -10.26 -12.10
N TYR A 234 6.07 -10.64 -13.37
CA TYR A 234 4.87 -11.29 -13.92
C TYR A 234 3.59 -10.47 -13.86
N PHE A 235 3.67 -9.24 -13.38
CA PHE A 235 2.55 -8.34 -13.36
C PHE A 235 2.40 -7.69 -14.72
N GLY A 236 1.20 -7.73 -15.27
CA GLY A 236 0.85 -6.94 -16.44
C GLY A 236 0.62 -5.47 -16.06
N THR A 237 -0.37 -4.84 -16.69
CA THR A 237 -0.73 -3.46 -16.40
C THR A 237 -1.10 -3.28 -14.93
N PRO A 238 -0.49 -2.32 -14.20
CA PRO A 238 -0.72 -2.20 -12.79
C PRO A 238 -2.17 -1.88 -12.44
N LEU A 239 -2.74 -2.68 -11.54
CA LEU A 239 -4.10 -2.52 -11.03
C LEU A 239 -4.12 -1.34 -10.05
N ARG A 240 -4.11 -0.12 -10.60
CA ARG A 240 -4.18 1.13 -9.84
C ARG A 240 -5.63 1.56 -9.64
N GLY A 241 -5.93 1.99 -8.41
CA GLY A 241 -7.21 2.58 -8.04
C GLY A 241 -8.40 1.64 -8.21
N GLY A 242 -9.59 2.23 -8.12
CA GLY A 242 -10.85 1.51 -8.06
C GLY A 242 -11.20 1.07 -6.65
N VAL A 243 -12.41 0.54 -6.50
CA VAL A 243 -12.93 0.01 -5.23
C VAL A 243 -12.74 -1.50 -5.22
N ARG A 244 -12.15 -2.01 -4.14
CA ARG A 244 -11.89 -3.44 -3.97
C ARG A 244 -13.11 -4.12 -3.40
N VAL A 245 -13.45 -5.29 -3.91
CA VAL A 245 -14.52 -6.11 -3.36
C VAL A 245 -13.95 -7.44 -2.93
N TYR A 246 -14.07 -7.72 -1.64
CA TYR A 246 -13.65 -8.97 -1.01
C TYR A 246 -14.89 -9.80 -0.67
N MET A 247 -14.80 -11.12 -0.83
CA MET A 247 -15.77 -12.09 -0.35
C MET A 247 -15.02 -13.06 0.55
N ASP A 248 -15.42 -13.13 1.82
CA ASP A 248 -14.78 -13.98 2.83
C ASP A 248 -13.25 -13.87 2.82
N ASP A 249 -12.77 -12.62 2.95
CA ASP A 249 -11.34 -12.24 2.97
C ASP A 249 -10.57 -12.42 1.65
N ARG A 250 -11.22 -12.92 0.60
CA ARG A 250 -10.61 -13.05 -0.72
C ARG A 250 -11.10 -11.96 -1.64
N LEU A 251 -10.17 -11.28 -2.28
CA LEU A 251 -10.52 -10.35 -3.33
C LEU A 251 -11.18 -11.09 -4.51
N VAL A 252 -12.38 -10.66 -4.86
CA VAL A 252 -13.20 -11.25 -5.95
C VAL A 252 -13.46 -10.31 -7.10
N ALA A 253 -13.43 -8.99 -6.88
CA ALA A 253 -13.64 -8.01 -7.94
C ALA A 253 -12.99 -6.66 -7.64
N TYR A 254 -12.91 -5.84 -8.68
CA TYR A 254 -12.61 -4.41 -8.59
C TYR A 254 -13.64 -3.63 -9.36
N ILE A 255 -14.08 -2.52 -8.79
CA ILE A 255 -14.94 -1.56 -9.46
C ILE A 255 -14.05 -0.42 -9.93
N LYS A 256 -13.85 -0.34 -11.24
CA LYS A 256 -13.14 0.77 -11.90
C LYS A 256 -14.08 1.46 -12.86
N ARG A 257 -14.13 2.79 -12.78
CA ARG A 257 -14.99 3.64 -13.62
C ARG A 257 -14.88 3.32 -15.11
N GLN A 258 -13.64 3.18 -15.61
CA GLN A 258 -13.36 2.92 -17.02
C GLN A 258 -13.79 1.52 -17.50
N ASP A 259 -14.01 0.59 -16.56
CA ASP A 259 -14.38 -0.79 -16.86
C ASP A 259 -15.89 -1.03 -16.64
N LEU A 260 -16.67 0.01 -16.32
CA LEU A 260 -18.09 -0.13 -16.03
C LEU A 260 -18.89 -0.45 -17.31
N PRO A 261 -19.73 -1.50 -17.31
CA PRO A 261 -20.47 -1.92 -18.49
C PRO A 261 -21.59 -0.92 -18.82
N PRO A 262 -21.61 -0.34 -20.03
CA PRO A 262 -22.66 0.61 -20.44
C PRO A 262 -24.06 -0.02 -20.46
N ALA A 263 -24.16 -1.33 -20.69
CA ALA A 263 -25.43 -2.06 -20.76
C ALA A 263 -26.14 -2.24 -19.41
N GLN A 264 -25.42 -2.13 -18.28
CA GLN A 264 -25.99 -2.19 -16.93
C GLN A 264 -26.25 -0.81 -16.34
N ARG A 265 -25.97 0.23 -17.11
CA ARG A 265 -26.06 1.62 -16.68
C ARG A 265 -27.52 2.05 -16.65
N THR A 266 -27.98 2.49 -15.50
CA THR A 266 -29.23 3.22 -15.34
C THR A 266 -28.92 4.69 -15.11
N SER A 267 -29.77 5.60 -15.58
CA SER A 267 -29.62 7.02 -15.29
C SER A 267 -30.79 7.46 -14.43
N ALA A 268 -30.53 7.75 -13.17
CA ALA A 268 -31.48 8.40 -12.27
C ALA A 268 -30.89 9.76 -11.85
N ALA A 269 -31.71 10.81 -11.86
CA ALA A 269 -31.29 12.18 -11.50
C ALA A 269 -30.08 12.74 -12.30
N GLY A 270 -29.77 12.18 -13.49
CA GLY A 270 -28.67 12.63 -14.32
C GLY A 270 -27.30 12.03 -13.97
N GLU A 271 -27.23 11.15 -12.97
CA GLU A 271 -26.02 10.41 -12.62
C GLU A 271 -26.12 8.96 -13.14
N ASP A 272 -25.00 8.44 -13.65
CA ASP A 272 -24.91 7.06 -14.11
C ASP A 272 -24.77 6.13 -12.90
N GLN A 273 -25.65 5.14 -12.83
CA GLN A 273 -25.78 4.21 -11.70
C GLN A 273 -25.66 2.77 -12.17
N TRP A 274 -25.13 1.93 -11.29
CA TRP A 274 -25.00 0.48 -11.51
C TRP A 274 -25.46 -0.28 -10.26
N SER A 275 -26.28 -1.31 -10.46
CA SER A 275 -26.60 -2.28 -9.41
C SER A 275 -25.33 -2.98 -8.94
N LEU A 276 -25.05 -2.98 -7.63
CA LEU A 276 -23.84 -3.59 -7.08
C LEU A 276 -23.83 -5.10 -7.38
N PHE A 277 -24.94 -5.78 -7.14
CA PHE A 277 -25.02 -7.23 -7.31
C PHE A 277 -24.97 -7.65 -8.78
N ASP A 278 -25.63 -6.93 -9.68
CA ASP A 278 -25.59 -7.28 -11.10
C ASP A 278 -24.19 -7.04 -11.69
N TYR A 279 -23.52 -5.96 -11.27
CA TYR A 279 -22.13 -5.74 -11.60
C TYR A 279 -21.26 -6.91 -11.15
N LEU A 280 -21.33 -7.29 -9.88
CA LEU A 280 -20.51 -8.38 -9.32
C LEU A 280 -20.81 -9.74 -9.97
N ARG A 281 -22.07 -10.07 -10.23
CA ARG A 281 -22.44 -11.28 -10.97
C ARG A 281 -21.86 -11.29 -12.38
N SER A 282 -21.87 -10.15 -13.07
CA SER A 282 -21.26 -10.05 -14.40
C SER A 282 -19.73 -10.21 -14.40
N ARG A 283 -19.10 -10.07 -13.23
CA ARG A 283 -17.68 -10.41 -13.00
C ARG A 283 -17.47 -11.85 -12.55
N GLY A 284 -18.52 -12.67 -12.53
CA GLY A 284 -18.45 -14.07 -12.13
C GLY A 284 -18.41 -14.30 -10.62
N VAL A 285 -18.74 -13.28 -9.81
CA VAL A 285 -18.81 -13.44 -8.35
C VAL A 285 -20.09 -14.20 -7.99
N ASN A 286 -19.96 -15.30 -7.25
CA ASN A 286 -21.10 -16.00 -6.66
C ASN A 286 -21.57 -15.25 -5.41
N LEU A 287 -22.80 -14.73 -5.44
CA LEU A 287 -23.39 -13.94 -4.36
C LEU A 287 -24.47 -14.70 -3.57
N ASP A 288 -24.73 -15.96 -3.90
CA ASP A 288 -25.84 -16.72 -3.33
C ASP A 288 -25.69 -16.93 -1.82
N THR A 289 -24.44 -17.00 -1.36
CA THR A 289 -24.11 -17.18 0.05
C THR A 289 -23.96 -15.88 0.83
N VAL A 290 -23.99 -14.71 0.17
CA VAL A 290 -23.76 -13.42 0.84
C VAL A 290 -24.90 -13.11 1.80
N VAL A 291 -24.57 -12.81 3.05
CA VAL A 291 -25.56 -12.43 4.09
C VAL A 291 -25.42 -10.98 4.55
N GLU A 292 -24.22 -10.41 4.45
CA GLU A 292 -23.94 -9.02 4.80
C GLU A 292 -22.73 -8.48 4.03
N GLY A 293 -22.61 -7.16 4.02
CA GLY A 293 -21.47 -6.44 3.47
C GLY A 293 -21.04 -5.31 4.39
N TRP A 294 -19.75 -5.02 4.40
CA TRP A 294 -19.17 -3.92 5.16
C TRP A 294 -18.50 -2.93 4.23
N LEU A 295 -18.82 -1.65 4.39
CA LEU A 295 -18.15 -0.58 3.68
C LEU A 295 -16.88 -0.18 4.43
N VAL A 296 -15.77 -0.19 3.71
CA VAL A 296 -14.46 0.23 4.22
C VAL A 296 -14.13 1.60 3.65
N ARG A 297 -13.86 2.54 4.53
CA ARG A 297 -13.28 3.84 4.22
C ARG A 297 -12.38 4.29 5.37
N GLN A 298 -11.44 5.18 5.10
CA GLN A 298 -10.57 5.75 6.13
C GLN A 298 -9.90 4.68 7.02
N GLU A 299 -9.47 3.58 6.38
CA GLU A 299 -8.83 2.45 7.06
C GLU A 299 -9.70 1.80 8.15
N LYS A 300 -11.05 1.86 8.06
CA LYS A 300 -11.97 1.25 9.02
C LYS A 300 -13.21 0.69 8.35
N TRP A 301 -13.86 -0.26 9.04
CA TRP A 301 -15.19 -0.72 8.68
C TRP A 301 -16.21 0.23 9.29
N HIS A 302 -17.14 0.75 8.48
CA HIS A 302 -18.12 1.76 8.91
C HIS A 302 -19.55 1.21 8.88
N GLU A 303 -20.14 1.10 7.70
CA GLU A 303 -21.52 0.66 7.56
C GLU A 303 -21.60 -0.83 7.28
N LYS A 304 -22.44 -1.50 8.07
CA LYS A 304 -22.94 -2.83 7.79
C LYS A 304 -24.20 -2.71 6.93
N LEU A 305 -24.21 -3.39 5.81
CA LEU A 305 -25.35 -3.55 4.92
C LEU A 305 -25.86 -4.99 5.03
N GLY A 306 -27.17 -5.16 5.25
CA GLY A 306 -27.79 -6.48 5.18
C GLY A 306 -27.89 -6.97 3.75
N ARG A 307 -28.19 -8.26 3.55
CA ARG A 307 -28.40 -8.82 2.21
C ARG A 307 -29.42 -8.05 1.38
N ALA A 308 -30.57 -7.70 1.96
CA ALA A 308 -31.62 -6.98 1.25
C ALA A 308 -31.16 -5.58 0.78
N ASP A 309 -30.37 -4.89 1.62
CA ASP A 309 -29.76 -3.62 1.23
C ASP A 309 -28.78 -3.83 0.08
N LEU A 310 -27.90 -4.83 0.17
CA LEU A 310 -26.92 -5.14 -0.87
C LEU A 310 -27.55 -5.53 -2.22
N GLU A 311 -28.67 -6.25 -2.20
CA GLU A 311 -29.39 -6.66 -3.41
C GLU A 311 -30.07 -5.48 -4.12
N SER A 312 -30.44 -4.43 -3.37
CA SER A 312 -31.13 -3.24 -3.90
C SER A 312 -30.22 -2.03 -4.11
N ILE A 313 -29.01 -2.05 -3.54
CA ILE A 313 -28.10 -0.91 -3.60
C ILE A 313 -27.48 -0.76 -4.98
N TRP A 314 -27.46 0.48 -5.44
CA TRP A 314 -26.72 0.92 -6.62
C TRP A 314 -25.49 1.73 -6.18
N PHE A 315 -24.53 1.90 -7.09
CA PHE A 315 -23.40 2.78 -6.87
C PHE A 315 -23.18 3.75 -8.03
N GLU A 316 -22.61 4.90 -7.71
CA GLU A 316 -22.13 5.90 -8.64
C GLU A 316 -20.60 5.91 -8.65
N ALA A 317 -20.03 6.04 -9.84
CA ALA A 317 -18.60 6.22 -10.06
C ALA A 317 -18.35 7.58 -10.71
N SER A 318 -18.76 8.63 -9.98
CA SER A 318 -18.66 10.02 -10.42
C SER A 318 -17.24 10.38 -10.89
N PRO A 319 -17.09 11.19 -11.96
CA PRO A 319 -15.78 11.64 -12.39
C PRO A 319 -14.97 12.37 -11.32
N GLN A 320 -15.66 12.99 -10.36
CA GLN A 320 -15.12 13.73 -9.24
C GLN A 320 -14.79 12.81 -8.04
N ALA A 321 -15.37 11.60 -7.97
CA ALA A 321 -15.09 10.64 -6.92
C ALA A 321 -13.73 9.98 -7.13
N LYS A 322 -12.72 10.46 -6.38
CA LYS A 322 -11.36 9.91 -6.42
C LYS A 322 -11.22 8.77 -5.39
N GLY A 323 -10.96 7.56 -5.88
CA GLY A 323 -10.56 6.41 -5.05
C GLY A 323 -11.68 5.77 -4.21
N HIS A 324 -12.93 6.13 -4.45
CA HIS A 324 -14.11 5.54 -3.84
C HIS A 324 -15.28 5.52 -4.83
N ILE A 325 -16.31 4.75 -4.51
CA ILE A 325 -17.64 4.87 -5.10
C ILE A 325 -18.61 5.35 -4.02
N GLU A 326 -19.73 5.91 -4.46
CA GLU A 326 -20.82 6.33 -3.58
C GLU A 326 -21.97 5.34 -3.75
N LEU A 327 -22.46 4.77 -2.64
CA LEU A 327 -23.52 3.77 -2.66
C LEU A 327 -24.85 4.32 -2.16
N GLY A 328 -25.90 4.08 -2.96
CA GLY A 328 -27.28 4.41 -2.68
C GLY A 328 -27.55 5.91 -2.52
N GLU A 329 -28.80 6.25 -2.16
CA GLU A 329 -29.26 7.63 -2.00
C GLU A 329 -28.48 8.40 -0.92
N LYS A 330 -27.96 7.69 0.08
CA LYS A 330 -27.15 8.27 1.17
C LYS A 330 -25.71 8.61 0.73
N LYS A 331 -25.33 8.28 -0.51
CA LYS A 331 -23.97 8.47 -1.06
C LYS A 331 -22.89 7.93 -0.11
N LEU A 332 -23.09 6.71 0.38
CA LEU A 332 -22.16 6.08 1.31
C LEU A 332 -20.83 5.83 0.60
N LYS A 333 -19.76 6.46 1.06
CA LYS A 333 -18.44 6.33 0.43
C LYS A 333 -17.79 5.00 0.80
N ALA A 334 -17.34 4.26 -0.21
CA ALA A 334 -16.59 3.01 -0.03
C ALA A 334 -15.31 3.01 -0.87
N GLN A 335 -14.18 2.74 -0.20
CA GLN A 335 -12.88 2.46 -0.83
C GLN A 335 -12.72 0.95 -1.05
N ALA A 336 -13.25 0.14 -0.13
CA ALA A 336 -13.44 -1.29 -0.33
C ALA A 336 -14.80 -1.75 0.23
N ILE A 337 -15.26 -2.90 -0.24
CA ILE A 337 -16.47 -3.58 0.21
C ILE A 337 -16.09 -5.00 0.64
N ILE A 338 -16.44 -5.38 1.85
CA ILE A 338 -16.20 -6.72 2.40
C ILE A 338 -17.51 -7.47 2.50
N LEU A 339 -17.74 -8.40 1.58
CA LEU A 339 -18.88 -9.31 1.58
C LEU A 339 -18.59 -10.54 2.43
N ARG A 340 -19.62 -11.04 3.12
CA ARG A 340 -19.50 -12.16 4.05
C ARG A 340 -20.58 -13.19 3.82
N SER A 341 -20.21 -14.47 3.85
CA SER A 341 -21.16 -15.59 3.79
C SER A 341 -21.80 -15.95 5.13
N ARG A 342 -21.29 -15.37 6.22
CA ARG A 342 -21.86 -15.49 7.57
C ARG A 342 -21.92 -14.12 8.24
N PRO A 343 -22.80 -13.93 9.23
CA PRO A 343 -22.77 -12.70 10.00
C PRO A 343 -21.44 -12.54 10.75
N VAL A 344 -20.91 -11.32 10.77
CA VAL A 344 -19.73 -10.93 11.55
C VAL A 344 -20.19 -10.24 12.82
N ALA A 345 -19.74 -10.76 13.98
CA ALA A 345 -20.01 -10.11 15.25
C ALA A 345 -19.13 -8.86 15.41
N MET A 346 -19.61 -7.84 16.13
CA MET A 346 -18.87 -6.58 16.32
C MET A 346 -17.47 -6.77 16.93
N GLY A 347 -17.29 -7.78 17.78
CA GLY A 347 -15.97 -8.10 18.36
C GLY A 347 -15.00 -8.78 17.39
N GLU A 348 -15.47 -9.23 16.22
CA GLU A 348 -14.62 -9.79 15.17
C GLU A 348 -14.19 -8.73 14.14
N VAL A 349 -14.89 -7.59 14.07
CA VAL A 349 -14.51 -6.46 13.22
C VAL A 349 -13.17 -5.90 13.73
N PRO A 350 -12.19 -5.64 12.84
CA PRO A 350 -10.95 -5.00 13.25
C PRO A 350 -11.23 -3.70 14.00
N ALA A 351 -10.76 -3.60 15.25
CA ALA A 351 -10.82 -2.41 16.07
C ALA A 351 -9.42 -2.10 16.63
N PRO A 352 -9.03 -0.83 16.75
CA PRO A 352 -7.86 -0.45 17.56
C PRO A 352 -8.09 -0.86 19.01
N ASP A 353 -7.05 -1.34 19.69
CA ASP A 353 -7.10 -1.54 21.14
C ASP A 353 -6.84 -0.18 21.82
N PRO A 354 -7.71 0.29 22.74
CA PRO A 354 -7.50 1.55 23.45
C PRO A 354 -6.21 1.58 24.29
N GLU A 355 -5.63 0.42 24.62
CA GLU A 355 -4.34 0.29 25.32
C GLU A 355 -3.13 0.22 24.38
N GLU A 356 -3.34 0.21 23.06
CA GLU A 356 -2.29 0.20 22.04
C GLU A 356 -1.45 1.49 22.07
N LEU A 357 -0.18 1.36 21.65
CA LEU A 357 0.76 2.47 21.50
C LEU A 357 0.24 3.59 20.58
#